data_AF-A0A1X1ZCM0-F1
#
_entry.id   AF-A0A1X1ZCM0-F1
#
_cell.length_a   1.000
_cell.length_b   1.000
_cell.length_c   1.000
_cell.angle_alpha   90.00
_cell.angle_beta   90.00
_cell.angle_gamma   90.00
#
_symmetry.space_group_name_H-M   'P 1'
#
loop_
_entity.id
_entity.type
_entity.pdbx_description
1 polymer ?
#
loop_
_entity_poly.entity_id
_entity_poly.type
_entity_poly.pdbx_seq_one_letter_code
_entity_poly.pdbx_strand_id
1 'polypeptide(L)'
;MQLDLVKAQDRATLAAYCEVWSRLVAANREIRKNGLVVRNTSVKKDGTESVWFTKNPAVAIVEQAETRLRQYANDFGLTPAGERNVSRRDDDRDPDEANPFAGPAADEDSG
;
A
#
# COMPACT_ATOMS: atom_id res chain seq x y z
N MET A 1 -20.77 13.17 -9.79
CA MET A 1 -19.89 12.29 -10.59
C MET A 1 -19.10 11.44 -9.62
N GLN A 2 -19.69 10.32 -9.20
CA GLN A 2 -19.07 9.40 -8.26
C GLN A 2 -18.55 8.23 -9.08
N LEU A 3 -17.23 8.02 -9.10
CA LEU A 3 -16.66 6.78 -9.62
C LEU A 3 -17.09 5.65 -8.67
N ASP A 4 -18.21 5.01 -8.98
CA ASP A 4 -18.68 3.78 -8.32
C ASP A 4 -17.98 2.52 -8.90
N LEU A 5 -16.85 2.69 -9.60
CA LEU A 5 -16.02 1.58 -10.07
C LEU A 5 -15.14 0.98 -8.95
N VAL A 6 -14.93 1.73 -7.88
CA VAL A 6 -14.16 1.30 -6.71
C VAL A 6 -15.15 0.63 -5.77
N LYS A 7 -15.19 -0.71 -5.72
CA LYS A 7 -15.96 -1.43 -4.70
C LYS A 7 -15.61 -0.83 -3.34
N ALA A 8 -16.56 -0.74 -2.39
CA ALA A 8 -16.32 -0.10 -1.09
C ALA A 8 -15.02 -0.60 -0.40
N GLN A 9 -14.66 -1.85 -0.67
CA GLN A 9 -13.43 -2.51 -0.23
C GLN A 9 -12.14 -1.90 -0.81
N ASP A 10 -12.14 -1.45 -2.06
CA ASP A 10 -10.96 -0.85 -2.71
C ASP A 10 -10.65 0.56 -2.16
N ARG A 11 -11.67 1.30 -1.68
CA ARG A 11 -11.47 2.62 -1.04
C ARG A 11 -10.71 2.49 0.28
N ALA A 12 -11.04 1.49 1.08
CA ALA A 12 -10.36 1.22 2.34
C ALA A 12 -8.90 0.80 2.12
N THR A 13 -8.65 -0.06 1.13
CA THR A 13 -7.29 -0.49 0.74
C THR A 13 -6.46 0.68 0.24
N LEU A 14 -7.04 1.58 -0.57
CA LEU A 14 -6.34 2.78 -1.05
C LEU A 14 -5.99 3.73 0.10
N ALA A 15 -6.92 3.97 1.02
CA ALA A 15 -6.65 4.79 2.20
C ALA A 15 -5.53 4.18 3.06
N ALA A 16 -5.54 2.86 3.25
CA ALA A 16 -4.48 2.15 3.97
C ALA A 16 -3.12 2.27 3.27
N TYR A 17 -3.08 2.15 1.94
CA TYR A 17 -1.85 2.37 1.16
C TYR A 17 -1.26 3.77 1.40
N CYS A 18 -2.09 4.81 1.31
CA CYS A 18 -1.67 6.19 1.55
C CYS A 18 -1.13 6.40 2.97
N GLU A 19 -1.76 5.78 3.97
CA GLU A 19 -1.31 5.82 5.36
C GLU A 19 0.05 5.12 5.55
N VAL A 20 0.25 3.94 4.95
CA VAL A 20 1.55 3.24 5.00
C VAL A 20 2.64 4.06 4.29
N TRP A 21 2.33 4.70 3.17
CA TRP A 21 3.26 5.58 2.47
C TRP A 21 3.67 6.78 3.35
N SER A 22 2.70 7.43 3.99
CA SER A 22 2.96 8.53 4.93
C SER A 22 3.93 8.11 6.04
N ARG A 23 3.70 6.93 6.62
CA ARG A 23 4.57 6.34 7.65
C ARG A 23 5.97 6.06 7.15
N LEU A 24 6.11 5.52 5.95
CA LEU A 24 7.41 5.27 5.32
C LEU A 24 8.20 6.58 5.16
N VAL A 25 7.55 7.66 4.70
CA VAL A 25 8.18 8.97 4.51
C VAL A 25 8.63 9.54 5.85
N ALA A 26 7.79 9.47 6.88
CA ALA A 26 8.12 9.94 8.22
C ALA A 26 9.31 9.16 8.83
N ALA A 27 9.30 7.83 8.73
CA ALA A 27 10.39 6.99 9.23
C ALA A 27 11.71 7.24 8.49
N ASN A 28 11.66 7.44 7.16
CA ASN A 28 12.85 7.80 6.39
C ASN A 28 13.41 9.18 6.78
N ARG A 29 12.56 10.16 7.09
CA ARG A 29 13.02 11.46 7.62
C ARG A 29 13.73 11.29 8.96
N GLU A 30 13.21 10.43 9.84
CA GLU A 30 13.82 10.14 11.13
C GLU A 30 15.19 9.46 10.98
N ILE A 31 15.31 8.47 10.07
CA ILE A 31 16.59 7.82 9.77
C ILE A 31 17.59 8.81 9.18
N ARG A 32 17.16 9.72 8.29
CA ARG A 32 18.04 10.75 7.72
C ARG A 32 18.55 11.73 8.79
N LYS A 33 17.72 12.02 9.79
CA LYS A 33 18.06 12.93 10.89
C LYS A 33 18.99 12.29 11.92
N ASN A 34 18.66 11.07 12.36
CA ASN A 34 19.30 10.42 13.51
C ASN A 34 20.23 9.26 13.14
N GLY A 35 20.31 8.91 11.86
CA GLY A 35 21.11 7.79 11.36
C GLY A 35 20.44 6.44 11.59
N LEU A 36 21.12 5.38 11.15
CA LEU A 36 20.66 3.99 11.30
C LEU A 36 20.85 3.42 12.71
N VAL A 37 21.69 4.07 13.52
CA VAL A 37 22.07 3.64 14.87
C VAL A 37 21.92 4.82 15.81
N VAL A 38 21.24 4.61 16.94
CA VAL A 38 20.99 5.63 17.95
C VAL A 38 21.83 5.33 19.19
N ARG A 39 22.43 6.38 19.74
CA ARG A 39 23.16 6.32 21.01
C ARG A 39 22.17 6.45 22.17
N ASN A 40 22.16 5.47 23.05
CA ASN A 40 21.41 5.51 24.31
C ASN A 40 22.37 5.74 25.47
N THR A 41 21.93 6.55 26.43
CA THR A 41 22.66 6.79 27.67
C THR A 41 21.70 6.54 28.83
N SER A 42 22.15 5.80 29.85
CA SER A 42 21.43 5.65 31.12
C SER A 42 22.34 5.99 32.28
N VAL A 43 21.85 6.81 33.19
CA VAL A 43 22.54 7.20 34.42
C VAL A 43 22.07 6.29 35.53
N LYS A 44 22.99 5.54 36.13
CA LYS A 44 22.69 4.67 37.28
C LYS A 44 22.53 5.50 38.55
N LYS A 45 21.92 4.91 39.59
CA LYS A 45 21.76 5.54 40.91
C LYS A 45 23.08 5.93 41.59
N ASP A 46 24.19 5.30 41.17
CA ASP A 46 25.55 5.57 41.64
C ASP A 46 26.26 6.70 40.86
N GLY A 47 25.58 7.34 39.90
CA GLY A 47 26.14 8.41 39.06
C GLY A 47 26.92 7.92 37.84
N THR A 48 27.06 6.60 37.65
CA THR A 48 27.78 6.04 36.50
C THR A 48 26.91 6.10 35.24
N GLU A 49 27.43 6.69 34.17
CA GLU A 49 26.80 6.67 32.85
C GLU A 49 27.12 5.38 32.11
N SER A 50 26.09 4.71 31.60
CA SER A 50 26.22 3.59 30.66
C SER A 50 25.75 4.05 29.29
N VAL A 51 26.62 3.90 28.29
CA VAL A 51 26.34 4.26 26.89
C VAL A 51 26.34 2.99 26.04
N TRP A 52 25.30 2.81 25.23
CA TRP A 52 25.25 1.73 24.25
C TRP A 52 24.55 2.22 22.97
N PHE A 53 24.73 1.47 21.89
CA PHE A 53 24.18 1.80 20.59
C PHE A 53 23.14 0.75 20.18
N THR A 54 21.99 1.20 19.68
CA THR A 54 20.92 0.31 19.19
C THR A 54 20.52 0.70 17.77
N LYS A 55 19.97 -0.26 17.01
CA LYS A 55 19.32 0.01 15.72
C LYS A 55 18.25 1.09 15.93
N ASN A 56 18.20 2.07 15.02
CA ASN A 56 17.15 3.08 15.04
C ASN A 56 15.79 2.39 14.85
N PRO A 57 14.81 2.56 15.76
CA PRO A 57 13.50 1.91 15.65
C PRO A 57 12.77 2.28 14.36
N ALA A 58 13.03 3.46 13.77
CA ALA A 58 12.48 3.86 12.49
C ALA A 58 12.88 2.91 11.35
N VAL A 59 14.01 2.22 11.45
CA VAL A 59 14.44 1.23 10.44
C VAL A 59 13.47 0.04 10.39
N ALA A 60 12.99 -0.44 11.54
CA ALA A 60 11.99 -1.51 11.56
C ALA A 60 10.66 -1.07 10.94
N ILE A 61 10.29 0.20 11.12
CA ILE A 61 9.08 0.79 10.52
C ILE A 61 9.22 0.85 9.00
N VAL A 62 10.40 1.26 8.49
CA VAL A 62 10.69 1.26 7.04
C VAL A 62 10.58 -0.15 6.46
N GLU A 63 11.26 -1.13 7.05
CA GLU A 63 11.26 -2.54 6.57
C GLU A 63 9.82 -3.12 6.50
N GLN A 64 9.00 -2.84 7.52
CA GLN A 64 7.59 -3.26 7.52
C GLN A 64 6.73 -2.50 6.50
N ALA A 65 6.94 -1.19 6.36
CA ALA A 65 6.18 -0.37 5.42
C ALA A 65 6.49 -0.74 3.96
N GLU A 66 7.76 -1.00 3.62
CA GLU A 66 8.17 -1.45 2.28
C GLU A 66 7.51 -2.79 1.91
N THR A 67 7.46 -3.72 2.87
CA THR A 67 6.81 -5.03 2.66
C THR A 67 5.31 -4.85 2.37
N ARG A 68 4.62 -4.02 3.15
CA ARG A 68 3.19 -3.74 2.96
C ARG A 68 2.89 -2.98 1.68
N LEU A 69 3.72 -1.99 1.32
CA LEU A 69 3.55 -1.25 0.07
C LEU A 69 3.71 -2.17 -1.14
N ARG A 70 4.64 -3.14 -1.10
CA ARG A 70 4.76 -4.16 -2.15
C ARG A 70 3.52 -5.04 -2.27
N GLN A 71 2.91 -5.42 -1.14
CA GLN A 71 1.67 -6.20 -1.13
C GLN A 71 0.52 -5.41 -1.77
N TYR A 72 0.31 -4.17 -1.33
CA TYR A 72 -0.70 -3.30 -1.94
C TYR A 72 -0.44 -3.02 -3.42
N ALA A 73 0.84 -2.86 -3.83
CA ALA A 73 1.18 -2.71 -5.24
C ALA A 73 0.79 -3.94 -6.06
N ASN A 74 0.93 -5.15 -5.52
CA ASN A 74 0.44 -6.36 -6.18
C ASN A 74 -1.09 -6.39 -6.26
N ASP A 75 -1.79 -6.01 -5.17
CA ASP A 75 -3.25 -5.99 -5.11
C ASP A 75 -3.86 -5.01 -6.13
N PHE A 76 -3.20 -3.86 -6.34
CA PHE A 76 -3.60 -2.85 -7.32
C PHE A 76 -3.11 -3.12 -8.75
N GLY A 77 -2.37 -4.20 -9.00
CA GLY A 77 -1.82 -4.47 -10.33
C GLY A 77 -0.66 -3.55 -10.75
N LEU A 78 -0.05 -2.83 -9.81
CA LEU A 78 1.09 -1.94 -10.05
C LEU A 78 2.42 -2.68 -10.16
N THR A 79 2.39 -4.01 -10.19
CA THR A 79 3.56 -4.86 -10.42
C THR A 79 3.29 -5.80 -11.59
N PRO A 80 4.34 -6.29 -12.29
CA PRO A 80 4.15 -7.25 -13.40
C PRO A 80 3.39 -8.52 -13.00
N ALA A 81 3.52 -8.95 -11.73
CA ALA A 81 2.77 -10.08 -11.21
C ALA A 81 1.30 -9.73 -10.93
N GLY A 82 1.03 -8.52 -10.45
CA GLY A 82 -0.32 -8.00 -10.27
C GLY A 82 -1.04 -7.77 -11.60
N GLU A 83 -0.36 -7.21 -12.59
CA GLU A 83 -0.88 -6.98 -13.95
C GLU A 83 -1.41 -8.29 -14.55
N ARG A 84 -0.62 -9.36 -14.51
CA ARG A 84 -1.05 -10.71 -14.98
C ARG A 84 -2.29 -11.23 -14.26
N ASN A 85 -2.43 -10.97 -12.96
CA ASN A 85 -3.59 -11.42 -12.18
C ASN A 85 -4.85 -10.61 -12.50
N VAL A 86 -4.70 -9.34 -12.85
CA VAL A 86 -5.81 -8.49 -13.30
C VAL A 86 -6.26 -8.91 -14.70
N SER A 87 -5.32 -9.03 -15.66
CA SER A 87 -5.64 -9.44 -17.04
C SER A 87 -6.35 -10.79 -17.11
N ARG A 88 -5.93 -11.76 -16.31
CA ARG A 88 -6.58 -13.08 -16.25
C ARG A 88 -8.05 -13.01 -15.77
N ARG A 89 -8.40 -12.06 -14.92
CA ARG A 89 -9.78 -11.88 -14.43
C ARG A 89 -10.68 -11.16 -15.44
N ASP A 90 -10.10 -10.50 -16.44
CA ASP A 90 -10.85 -9.85 -17.52
C ASP A 90 -11.13 -10.85 -18.66
N ASP A 91 -10.21 -11.78 -18.94
CA ASP A 91 -10.44 -12.87 -19.93
C ASP A 91 -11.58 -13.83 -19.52
N ASP A 92 -11.82 -14.01 -18.22
CA ASP A 92 -12.88 -14.90 -17.69
C ASP A 92 -14.25 -14.19 -17.54
N ARG A 93 -14.38 -12.92 -17.94
CA ARG A 93 -15.62 -12.13 -17.78
C ARG A 93 -16.37 -12.02 -19.11
N ASP A 94 -17.66 -12.28 -19.10
CA ASP A 94 -18.51 -12.17 -20.29
C ASP A 94 -18.45 -10.73 -20.84
N PRO A 95 -18.03 -10.51 -22.11
CA PRO A 95 -17.86 -9.18 -22.70
C PRO A 95 -19.14 -8.33 -22.67
N ASP A 96 -20.31 -8.97 -22.64
CA ASP A 96 -21.61 -8.29 -22.62
C ASP A 96 -22.06 -7.89 -21.21
N GLU A 97 -21.51 -8.50 -20.15
CA GLU A 97 -21.83 -8.19 -18.75
C GLU A 97 -20.96 -7.03 -18.19
N ALA A 98 -19.83 -6.74 -18.84
CA ALA A 98 -18.84 -5.77 -18.38
C ALA A 98 -19.02 -4.35 -18.93
N ASN A 99 -19.95 -4.11 -19.87
CA ASN A 99 -20.10 -2.81 -20.52
C ASN A 99 -21.31 -2.00 -20.01
N PRO A 100 -21.13 -1.11 -19.01
CA PRO A 100 -22.20 -0.24 -18.49
C PRO A 100 -22.65 0.86 -19.48
N PHE A 101 -22.06 0.91 -20.67
CA PHE A 101 -22.43 1.81 -21.77
C PHE A 101 -23.04 1.08 -22.97
N ALA A 102 -23.13 -0.26 -22.93
CA ALA A 102 -23.97 -1.00 -23.85
C ALA A 102 -25.42 -0.66 -23.47
N GLY A 103 -26.02 0.27 -24.21
CA GLY A 103 -27.44 0.57 -24.07
C GLY A 103 -28.29 -0.70 -24.24
N PRO A 104 -29.56 -0.69 -23.80
CA PRO A 104 -30.46 -1.83 -24.00
C PRO A 104 -30.42 -2.17 -25.48
N ALA A 105 -30.03 -3.42 -25.80
CA ALA A 105 -30.03 -3.93 -27.16
C ALA A 105 -31.39 -3.57 -27.77
N ALA A 106 -31.36 -2.67 -28.76
CA ALA A 106 -32.56 -2.19 -29.39
C ALA A 106 -33.32 -3.40 -29.94
N ASP A 107 -34.60 -3.47 -29.59
CA ASP A 107 -35.56 -4.41 -30.13
C ASP A 107 -35.46 -4.43 -31.67
N GLU A 108 -34.88 -5.49 -32.24
CA GLU A 108 -35.09 -5.83 -33.65
C GLU A 108 -36.39 -6.63 -33.74
N ASP A 109 -37.48 -5.88 -33.83
CA ASP A 109 -38.71 -6.28 -34.53
C ASP A 109 -38.35 -6.68 -35.96
N SER A 110 -38.63 -7.93 -36.34
CA SER A 110 -38.64 -8.38 -37.73
C SER A 110 -39.53 -9.63 -37.88
N GLY A 111 -40.79 -9.36 -38.22
CA GLY A 111 -41.57 -10.01 -39.29
C GLY A 111 -41.72 -11.53 -39.31
#